data_AF-A0A6A4GYZ4-F1
#
_entry.id   AF-A0A6A4GYZ4-F1
#
_cell.length_a   1.000
_cell.length_b   1.000
_cell.length_c   1.000
_cell.angle_alpha   90.00
_cell.angle_beta   90.00
_cell.angle_gamma   90.00
#
_symmetry.space_group_name_H-M   'P 1'
#
loop_
_entity.id
_entity.type
_entity.pdbx_description
1 polymer ?
#
loop_
_entity_poly.entity_id
_entity_poly.type
_entity_poly.pdbx_seq_one_letter_code
_entity_poly.pdbx_strand_id
1 'polypeptide(L)'
;QEGKIIQELLTRKKGTTVSKLLETFSLNDLASELQNKAPNIWEALTVLSKNPTRKKEDLILIHSCIHKTYQRSLHSQKANNFQAVISMFLIGSGSAKHKMEVLAHAGLCLSYTATMKHLRVLSAEATAKYRAVIRSCMCSIVWDNLNI
;
A
#
# COMPACT_ATOMS: atom_id res chain seq x y z
N GLN A 1 6.06 23.46 -1.94
CA GLN A 1 6.90 22.63 -2.84
C GLN A 1 6.98 21.19 -2.33
N GLU A 2 7.24 20.96 -1.05
CA GLU A 2 7.37 19.62 -0.45
C GLU A 2 6.17 18.68 -0.70
N GLY A 3 4.93 19.18 -0.67
CA GLY A 3 3.74 18.36 -0.95
C GLY A 3 3.73 17.73 -2.35
N LYS A 4 4.29 18.40 -3.37
CA LYS A 4 4.44 17.82 -4.72
C LYS A 4 5.50 16.71 -4.75
N ILE A 5 6.57 16.88 -3.97
CA ILE A 5 7.65 15.91 -3.87
C ILE A 5 7.17 14.64 -3.18
N ILE A 6 6.38 14.77 -2.11
CA ILE A 6 5.73 13.63 -1.44
C ILE A 6 4.75 12.93 -2.38
N GLN A 7 3.98 13.70 -3.15
CA GLN A 7 3.07 13.14 -4.14
C GLN A 7 3.81 12.30 -5.18
N GLU A 8 4.91 12.81 -5.73
CA GLU A 8 5.75 12.07 -6.69
C GLU A 8 6.36 10.81 -6.07
N LEU A 9 6.82 10.90 -4.81
CA LEU A 9 7.38 9.77 -4.06
C LEU A 9 6.38 8.63 -3.87
N LEU A 10 5.14 8.97 -3.53
CA LEU A 10 4.08 8.02 -3.23
C LEU A 10 3.33 7.54 -4.48
N THR A 11 3.49 8.24 -5.61
CA THR A 11 2.84 7.90 -6.88
C THR A 11 3.54 6.72 -7.56
N ARG A 12 2.74 5.71 -7.91
CA ARG A 12 3.21 4.54 -8.65
C ARG A 12 3.72 4.92 -10.04
N LYS A 13 4.94 4.50 -10.37
CA LYS A 13 5.49 4.58 -11.73
C LYS A 13 4.64 3.71 -12.68
N LYS A 14 4.31 4.24 -13.87
CA LYS A 14 3.51 3.54 -14.88
C LYS A 14 4.17 2.20 -15.24
N GLY A 15 3.39 1.12 -15.28
CA GLY A 15 3.86 -0.24 -15.61
C GLY A 15 4.33 -1.09 -14.42
N THR A 16 4.33 -0.56 -13.20
CA THR A 16 4.73 -1.35 -12.01
C THR A 16 3.66 -2.40 -11.67
N THR A 17 4.03 -3.68 -11.70
CA THR A 17 3.18 -4.80 -11.27
C THR A 17 2.97 -4.79 -9.75
N VAL A 18 1.91 -5.46 -9.27
CA VAL A 18 1.63 -5.50 -7.83
C VAL A 18 2.71 -6.29 -7.09
N SER A 19 3.19 -7.38 -7.70
CA SER A 19 4.32 -8.16 -7.16
C SER A 19 5.58 -7.30 -6.98
N LYS A 20 5.97 -6.55 -8.02
CA LYS A 20 7.19 -5.73 -7.96
C LYS A 20 7.09 -4.61 -6.93
N LEU A 21 5.89 -4.06 -6.76
CA LEU A 21 5.62 -3.07 -5.71
C LEU A 21 5.90 -3.65 -4.32
N LEU A 22 5.34 -4.83 -4.02
CA LEU A 22 5.53 -5.47 -2.71
C LEU A 22 7.00 -5.82 -2.43
N GLU A 23 7.75 -6.24 -3.44
CA GLU A 23 9.18 -6.55 -3.31
C GLU A 23 10.05 -5.30 -3.09
N THR A 24 9.66 -4.16 -3.66
CA THR A 24 10.51 -2.94 -3.70
C THR A 24 10.15 -1.95 -2.59
N PHE A 25 8.98 -2.08 -1.97
CA PHE A 25 8.51 -1.10 -1.00
C PHE A 25 9.13 -1.34 0.38
N SER A 26 9.80 -0.31 0.91
CA SER A 26 10.38 -0.28 2.26
C SER A 26 9.92 0.97 3.01
N LEU A 27 9.42 0.77 4.23
CA LEU A 27 9.03 1.88 5.10
C LEU A 27 10.23 2.69 5.60
N ASN A 28 11.39 2.04 5.79
CA ASN A 28 12.61 2.70 6.23
C ASN A 28 13.16 3.63 5.14
N ASP A 29 13.09 3.17 3.89
CA ASP A 29 13.54 3.94 2.74
C ASP A 29 12.60 5.13 2.54
N LEU A 30 11.28 4.89 2.64
CA LEU A 30 10.27 5.95 2.55
C LEU A 30 10.46 7.01 3.65
N ALA A 31 10.72 6.60 4.90
CA ALA A 31 10.97 7.52 6.01
C ALA A 31 12.23 8.35 5.78
N SER A 32 13.32 7.71 5.33
CA SER A 32 14.58 8.37 5.01
C SER A 32 14.44 9.36 3.85
N GLU A 33 13.72 8.98 2.79
CA GLU A 33 13.45 9.88 1.66
C GLU A 33 12.53 11.03 2.06
N LEU A 34 11.55 10.80 2.92
CA LEU A 34 10.64 11.84 3.42
C LEU A 34 11.39 12.85 4.31
N GLN A 35 12.27 12.37 5.19
CA GLN A 35 13.11 13.22 6.03
C GLN A 35 14.05 14.09 5.17
N ASN A 36 14.63 13.53 4.11
CA ASN A 36 15.56 14.25 3.24
C ASN A 36 14.87 15.22 2.28
N LYS A 37 13.70 14.84 1.72
CA LYS A 37 13.03 15.58 0.64
C LYS A 37 11.90 16.49 1.11
N ALA A 38 11.38 16.28 2.33
CA ALA A 38 10.32 17.09 2.93
C ALA A 38 10.56 17.25 4.45
N PRO A 39 11.67 17.89 4.85
CA PRO A 39 12.08 17.98 6.25
C PRO A 39 11.07 18.72 7.12
N ASN A 40 10.42 19.77 6.62
CA ASN A 40 9.45 20.54 7.40
C ASN A 40 8.17 19.73 7.67
N ILE A 41 7.71 18.94 6.70
CA ILE A 41 6.59 18.00 6.88
C ILE A 41 6.98 16.87 7.82
N TRP A 42 8.20 16.33 7.70
CA TRP A 42 8.70 15.29 8.60
C TRP A 42 8.81 15.76 10.05
N GLU A 43 9.35 16.97 10.26
CA GLU A 43 9.45 17.59 11.58
C GLU A 43 8.07 17.83 12.17
N ALA A 44 7.13 18.39 11.41
CA ALA A 44 5.75 18.55 11.84
C ALA A 44 5.12 17.21 12.24
N LEU A 45 5.27 16.15 11.42
CA LEU A 45 4.77 14.81 11.74
C LEU A 45 5.43 14.23 13.01
N THR A 46 6.72 14.47 13.20
CA THR A 46 7.47 13.98 14.37
C THR A 46 7.05 14.70 15.65
N VAL A 47 6.88 16.03 15.59
CA VAL A 47 6.38 16.85 16.72
C VAL A 47 4.95 16.47 17.08
N LEU A 48 4.12 16.15 16.09
CA LEU A 48 2.76 15.66 16.27
C LEU A 48 2.74 14.26 16.89
N SER A 49 3.62 13.35 16.46
CA SER A 49 3.72 11.99 16.99
C SER A 49 4.20 11.94 18.44
N LYS A 50 5.03 12.89 18.88
CA LYS A 50 5.58 12.94 20.24
C LYS A 50 4.60 13.49 21.28
N ASN A 51 3.46 14.06 20.87
CA ASN A 51 2.47 14.65 21.77
C ASN A 51 1.10 13.94 21.68
N PRO A 52 0.96 12.74 22.25
CA PRO A 52 -0.28 11.95 22.21
C PRO A 52 -1.44 12.55 23.04
N THR A 53 -1.20 13.62 23.82
CA THR A 53 -2.09 14.15 24.86
C THR A 53 -2.77 15.48 24.50
N ARG A 54 -3.09 15.74 23.22
CA ARG A 54 -3.87 16.94 22.85
C ARG A 54 -5.38 16.70 22.88
N LYS A 55 -6.12 17.78 23.18
CA LYS A 55 -7.59 17.80 23.28
C LYS A 55 -8.23 17.35 21.95
N LYS A 56 -9.41 16.72 22.02
CA LYS A 56 -10.17 16.18 20.86
C LYS A 56 -10.30 17.14 19.67
N GLU A 57 -10.34 18.45 19.93
CA GLU A 57 -10.49 19.51 18.93
C GLU A 57 -9.23 19.65 18.04
N ASP A 58 -8.04 19.53 18.62
CA ASP A 58 -6.78 19.53 17.86
C ASP A 58 -6.63 18.26 17.01
N LEU A 59 -7.12 17.11 17.52
CA LEU A 59 -7.16 15.85 16.79
C LEU A 59 -8.04 15.91 15.54
N ILE A 60 -9.15 16.66 15.58
CA ILE A 60 -10.02 16.89 14.42
C ILE A 60 -9.32 17.79 13.41
N LEU A 61 -8.62 18.84 13.87
CA LEU A 61 -7.85 19.72 12.99
C LEU A 61 -6.68 18.97 12.34
N ILE A 62 -5.95 18.16 13.12
CA ILE A 62 -4.86 17.28 12.66
C ILE A 62 -5.39 16.22 11.68
N HIS A 63 -6.47 15.53 12.01
CA HIS A 63 -7.11 14.57 11.11
C HIS A 63 -7.56 15.27 9.83
N SER A 64 -8.15 16.47 9.91
CA SER A 64 -8.57 17.22 8.73
C SER A 64 -7.39 17.76 7.90
N CYS A 65 -6.27 18.12 8.53
CA CYS A 65 -5.05 18.60 7.88
C CYS A 65 -4.29 17.45 7.21
N ILE A 66 -4.11 16.32 7.90
CA ILE A 66 -3.54 15.10 7.33
C ILE A 66 -4.47 14.59 6.22
N HIS A 67 -5.76 14.45 6.48
CA HIS A 67 -6.73 14.02 5.48
C HIS A 67 -6.71 14.95 4.26
N LYS A 68 -6.69 16.28 4.41
CA LYS A 68 -6.62 17.22 3.27
C LYS A 68 -5.25 17.24 2.57
N THR A 69 -4.12 17.17 3.28
CA THR A 69 -2.78 17.14 2.64
C THR A 69 -2.52 15.82 1.95
N TYR A 70 -2.96 14.71 2.54
CA TYR A 70 -2.90 13.39 1.94
C TYR A 70 -3.90 13.31 0.77
N GLN A 71 -5.19 13.59 0.96
CA GLN A 71 -6.22 13.55 -0.09
C GLN A 71 -5.93 14.50 -1.27
N ARG A 72 -5.33 15.68 -1.04
CA ARG A 72 -4.95 16.61 -2.11
C ARG A 72 -3.68 16.19 -2.85
N SER A 73 -2.76 15.49 -2.20
CA SER A 73 -1.65 14.78 -2.87
C SER A 73 -2.13 13.50 -3.59
N LEU A 74 -3.34 13.03 -3.28
CA LEU A 74 -3.87 11.71 -3.66
C LEU A 74 -5.10 11.73 -4.56
N HIS A 75 -5.29 12.79 -5.35
CA HIS A 75 -6.37 12.83 -6.34
C HIS A 75 -6.30 11.68 -7.37
N SER A 76 -5.20 10.90 -7.38
CA SER A 76 -5.12 9.58 -7.97
C SER A 76 -5.20 8.47 -6.90
N GLN A 77 -6.39 8.18 -6.39
CA GLN A 77 -6.66 7.03 -5.50
C GLN A 77 -6.28 5.67 -6.12
N LYS A 78 -5.94 5.64 -7.42
CA LYS A 78 -5.50 4.44 -8.14
C LYS A 78 -3.98 4.22 -8.09
N ALA A 79 -3.20 5.13 -7.49
CA ALA A 79 -1.74 5.17 -7.68
C ALA A 79 -0.89 5.29 -6.40
N ASN A 80 -1.43 5.26 -5.18
CA ASN A 80 -0.60 5.35 -3.98
C ASN A 80 0.00 3.99 -3.59
N ASN A 81 1.33 3.92 -3.60
CA ASN A 81 2.09 2.74 -3.22
C ASN A 81 1.94 2.40 -1.73
N PHE A 82 2.01 3.41 -0.85
CA PHE A 82 1.90 3.22 0.60
C PHE A 82 0.53 2.62 0.99
N GLN A 83 -0.56 3.25 0.53
CA GLN A 83 -1.91 2.77 0.83
C GLN A 83 -2.18 1.37 0.30
N ALA A 84 -1.62 1.01 -0.86
CA ALA A 84 -1.77 -0.31 -1.46
C ALA A 84 -1.03 -1.40 -0.68
N VAL A 85 0.18 -1.11 -0.20
CA VAL A 85 0.97 -2.08 0.58
C VAL A 85 0.35 -2.29 1.95
N ILE A 86 0.01 -1.20 2.66
CA ILE A 86 -0.64 -1.29 3.97
C ILE A 86 -1.99 -2.01 3.86
N SER A 87 -2.79 -1.74 2.83
CA SER A 87 -4.07 -2.41 2.69
C SER A 87 -3.93 -3.91 2.38
N MET A 88 -2.97 -4.30 1.55
CA MET A 88 -2.66 -5.73 1.30
C MET A 88 -2.13 -6.42 2.56
N PHE A 89 -1.28 -5.75 3.34
CA PHE A 89 -0.81 -6.26 4.64
C PHE A 89 -1.97 -6.48 5.61
N LEU A 90 -2.89 -5.52 5.73
CA LEU A 90 -4.07 -5.64 6.61
C LEU A 90 -4.94 -6.84 6.23
N ILE A 91 -5.18 -7.08 4.93
CA ILE A 91 -5.92 -8.27 4.48
C ILE A 91 -5.15 -9.55 4.75
N GLY A 92 -3.84 -9.58 4.47
CA GLY A 92 -2.99 -10.73 4.76
C GLY A 92 -2.96 -11.08 6.27
N SER A 93 -3.06 -10.06 7.13
CA SER A 93 -3.15 -10.22 8.59
C SER A 93 -4.54 -10.60 9.12
N GLY A 94 -5.55 -10.73 8.25
CA GLY A 94 -6.91 -11.10 8.64
C GLY A 94 -7.74 -9.95 9.24
N SER A 95 -7.41 -8.70 8.92
CA SER A 95 -8.16 -7.54 9.42
C SER A 95 -9.62 -7.54 8.93
N ALA A 96 -10.55 -7.24 9.84
CA ALA A 96 -11.97 -7.16 9.52
C ALA A 96 -12.30 -5.99 8.58
N LYS A 97 -13.27 -6.21 7.67
CA LYS A 97 -13.70 -5.22 6.66
C LYS A 97 -14.03 -3.85 7.26
N HIS A 98 -14.78 -3.80 8.36
CA HIS A 98 -15.18 -2.54 9.00
C HIS A 98 -13.97 -1.73 9.51
N LYS A 99 -12.92 -2.39 10.04
CA LYS A 99 -11.69 -1.71 10.50
C LYS A 99 -10.93 -1.11 9.33
N MET A 100 -10.87 -1.86 8.23
CA MET A 100 -10.24 -1.37 7.00
C MET A 100 -11.00 -0.19 6.39
N GLU A 101 -12.33 -0.18 6.44
CA GLU A 101 -13.13 0.94 5.94
C GLU A 101 -12.89 2.21 6.76
N VAL A 102 -12.79 2.10 8.09
CA VAL A 102 -12.40 3.23 8.95
C VAL A 102 -11.01 3.76 8.60
N LEU A 103 -10.03 2.88 8.41
CA LEU A 103 -8.66 3.28 8.02
C LEU A 103 -8.59 3.86 6.60
N ALA A 104 -9.43 3.37 5.69
CA ALA A 104 -9.54 3.90 4.34
C ALA A 104 -10.17 5.30 4.34
N HIS A 105 -11.18 5.53 5.18
CA HIS A 105 -11.74 6.85 5.42
C HIS A 105 -10.73 7.81 6.05
N ALA A 106 -9.82 7.32 6.89
CA ALA A 106 -8.70 8.13 7.41
C ALA A 106 -7.60 8.39 6.35
N GLY A 107 -7.66 7.75 5.18
CA GLY A 107 -6.65 7.86 4.14
C GLY A 107 -5.38 7.05 4.40
N LEU A 108 -5.39 6.12 5.36
CA LEU A 108 -4.22 5.30 5.72
C LEU A 108 -4.05 4.08 4.82
N CYS A 109 -5.15 3.55 4.26
CA CYS A 109 -5.13 2.39 3.37
C CYS A 109 -6.16 2.53 2.25
N LEU A 110 -6.10 1.65 1.25
CA LEU A 110 -7.17 1.56 0.24
C LEU A 110 -8.45 0.96 0.82
N SER A 111 -9.58 1.20 0.15
CA SER A 111 -10.84 0.52 0.49
C SER A 111 -10.72 -1.00 0.35
N TYR A 112 -11.56 -1.73 1.06
CA TYR A 112 -11.59 -3.19 1.00
C TYR A 112 -11.77 -3.71 -0.44
N THR A 113 -12.69 -3.08 -1.20
CA THR A 113 -12.97 -3.45 -2.60
C THR A 113 -11.78 -3.18 -3.53
N ALA A 114 -11.11 -2.03 -3.37
CA ALA A 114 -9.91 -1.71 -4.14
C ALA A 114 -8.75 -2.66 -3.79
N THR A 115 -8.60 -3.03 -2.52
CA THR A 115 -7.59 -3.98 -2.08
C THR A 115 -7.86 -5.38 -2.63
N MET A 116 -9.12 -5.83 -2.65
CA MET A 116 -9.50 -7.09 -3.30
C MET A 116 -9.19 -7.13 -4.79
N LYS A 117 -9.31 -6.00 -5.49
CA LYS A 117 -8.88 -5.91 -6.88
C LYS A 117 -7.37 -6.12 -7.00
N HIS A 118 -6.56 -5.50 -6.14
CA HIS A 118 -5.11 -5.73 -6.13
C HIS A 118 -4.73 -7.17 -5.78
N LEU A 119 -5.43 -7.79 -4.82
CA LEU A 119 -5.18 -9.18 -4.45
C LEU A 119 -5.48 -10.15 -5.61
N ARG A 120 -6.59 -9.94 -6.34
CA ARG A 120 -6.93 -10.74 -7.53
C ARG A 120 -5.87 -10.58 -8.63
N VAL A 121 -5.38 -9.36 -8.85
CA VAL A 121 -4.29 -9.11 -9.81
C VAL A 121 -3.01 -9.83 -9.37
N LEU A 122 -2.64 -9.73 -8.10
CA LEU A 122 -1.47 -10.43 -7.54
C LEU A 122 -1.59 -11.96 -7.68
N SER A 123 -2.77 -12.52 -7.41
CA SER A 123 -3.05 -13.94 -7.60
C SER A 123 -2.92 -14.37 -9.07
N ALA A 124 -3.42 -13.55 -10.00
CA ALA A 124 -3.26 -13.79 -11.43
C ALA A 124 -1.79 -13.72 -11.87
N GLU A 125 -1.03 -12.73 -11.39
CA GLU A 125 0.42 -12.59 -11.62
C GLU A 125 1.19 -13.82 -11.11
N ALA A 126 0.90 -14.28 -9.89
CA ALA A 126 1.52 -15.46 -9.29
C ALA A 126 1.18 -16.74 -10.07
N THR A 127 -0.09 -16.91 -10.47
CA THR A 127 -0.54 -18.05 -11.27
C THR A 127 0.15 -18.07 -12.64
N ALA A 128 0.33 -16.92 -13.27
CA ALA A 128 1.04 -16.82 -14.54
C ALA A 128 2.52 -17.20 -14.40
N LYS A 129 3.20 -16.74 -13.33
CA LYS A 129 4.57 -17.16 -13.00
C LYS A 129 4.65 -18.67 -12.81
N TYR A 130 3.75 -19.25 -12.02
CA TYR A 130 3.72 -20.69 -11.76
C TYR A 130 3.50 -21.50 -13.05
N ARG A 131 2.56 -21.09 -13.91
CA ARG A 131 2.35 -21.73 -15.22
C ARG A 131 3.58 -21.64 -16.13
N ALA A 132 4.31 -20.52 -16.09
CA ALA A 132 5.55 -20.38 -16.86
C ALA A 132 6.63 -21.36 -16.36
N VAL A 133 6.77 -21.49 -15.04
CA VAL A 133 7.70 -22.45 -14.42
C VAL A 133 7.34 -23.90 -14.76
N ILE A 134 6.06 -24.27 -14.67
CA ILE A 134 5.59 -25.61 -15.08
C ILE A 134 5.82 -25.87 -16.57
N ARG A 135 5.76 -24.86 -17.43
CA ARG A 135 6.05 -25.05 -18.86
C ARG A 135 7.55 -25.20 -19.13
N SER A 136 8.41 -24.54 -18.35
CA SER A 136 9.86 -24.66 -18.49
C SER A 136 10.42 -25.93 -17.88
N CYS A 137 9.83 -26.41 -16.79
CA CYS A 137 10.15 -27.71 -16.22
C CYS A 137 9.35 -28.74 -17.01
N MET A 138 9.98 -29.67 -17.74
CA MET A 138 9.23 -30.78 -18.36
C MET A 138 8.54 -31.61 -17.28
N CYS A 139 7.32 -31.24 -16.90
CA CYS A 139 6.47 -32.06 -16.04
C CYS A 139 5.91 -33.17 -16.92
N SER A 140 6.63 -34.29 -17.01
CA SER A 140 6.03 -35.54 -17.46
C SER A 140 4.96 -35.91 -16.42
N ILE A 141 3.69 -35.68 -16.75
CA ILE A 141 2.58 -36.22 -15.97
C ILE A 141 2.57 -37.71 -16.28
N VAL A 142 3.24 -38.51 -15.45
CA VAL A 142 3.07 -39.95 -15.47
C VAL A 142 1.68 -40.22 -14.92
N TRP A 143 0.73 -40.35 -15.84
CA TRP A 143 -0.62 -40.81 -15.52
C TRP A 143 -0.52 -42.32 -15.35
N ASP A 144 -0.09 -42.75 -14.16
CA ASP A 144 -0.01 -44.17 -13.86
C ASP A 144 -1.42 -44.66 -13.59
N ASN A 145 -2.02 -45.31 -14.59
CA ASN A 145 -3.29 -45.99 -14.44
C ASN A 145 -3.03 -47.36 -13.76
N LEU A 146 -2.50 -47.33 -12.54
CA LEU A 146 -2.38 -48.51 -11.69
C LEU A 146 -3.73 -48.82 -11.07
N ASN A 147 -4.66 -49.29 -11.89
CA ASN A 147 -5.62 -50.29 -11.44
C ASN A 147 -5.91 -51.25 -12.60
N ILE A 148 -5.34 -52.44 -12.46
CA ILE A 148 -5.62 -53.69 -13.18
C ILE A 148 -7.05 -54.15 -12.89
#